data_AF-A0A5J5LKA4-F1
#
_entry.id   AF-A0A5J5LKA4-F1
#
_cell.length_a   1.000
_cell.length_b   1.000
_cell.length_c   1.000
_cell.angle_alpha   90.00
_cell.angle_beta   90.00
_cell.angle_gamma   90.00
#
_symmetry.space_group_name_H-M   'P 1'
#
loop_
_entity.id
_entity.type
_entity.pdbx_description
1 polymer ?
#
loop_
_entity_poly.entity_id
_entity_poly.type
_entity_poly.pdbx_seq_one_letter_code
_entity_poly.pdbx_strand_id
1 'polypeptide(L)'
;MTQWVENPTGGRDRGPAALVRAWVEILRRPRRFFRTGVAPGDQAPGLVFAATVVLFEEVSRYAVVKLAQRGLLSTGPFDYPAIGGFSPGVAVLALFAILVFVTPATVHLTAALQTLLLLPVASDRGGVSETVQVMCYAMAPCLLAGLPSAEVRVLVTAWGAGLYLLGTAVVHNIRHPVAAIVGAVPAAIIFGYGFRGFQAVSVLAADYGF
;
A
#
# COMPACT_ATOMS: atom_id res chain seq x y z
N MET A 1 -1.64 -10.42 -26.47
CA MET A 1 -3.09 -10.50 -26.23
C MET A 1 -3.34 -10.00 -24.82
N THR A 2 -4.20 -8.99 -24.64
CA THR A 2 -4.73 -8.63 -23.32
C THR A 2 -5.93 -9.53 -23.04
N GLN A 3 -5.85 -10.38 -22.02
CA GLN A 3 -6.99 -11.19 -21.61
C GLN A 3 -7.99 -10.30 -20.90
N TRP A 4 -9.09 -9.97 -21.57
CA TRP A 4 -10.21 -9.27 -20.95
C TRP A 4 -11.00 -10.27 -20.11
N VAL A 5 -11.02 -10.08 -18.78
CA VAL A 5 -11.77 -10.96 -17.87
C VAL A 5 -13.21 -10.45 -17.77
N GLU A 6 -14.13 -11.15 -18.46
CA GLU A 6 -15.55 -10.80 -18.55
C GLU A 6 -16.31 -11.06 -17.25
N ASN A 7 -15.97 -12.12 -16.51
CA ASN A 7 -16.62 -12.50 -15.24
C ASN A 7 -15.61 -12.71 -14.11
N PRO A 8 -15.03 -11.62 -13.57
CA PRO A 8 -14.16 -11.74 -12.41
C PRO A 8 -14.95 -12.23 -11.18
N THR A 9 -14.30 -13.03 -10.33
CA THR A 9 -14.86 -13.55 -9.07
C THR A 9 -13.88 -13.31 -7.91
N GLY A 10 -14.39 -13.00 -6.72
CA GLY A 10 -13.60 -12.84 -5.50
C GLY A 10 -12.82 -11.52 -5.47
N GLY A 11 -11.50 -11.57 -5.30
CA GLY A 11 -10.64 -10.38 -5.28
C GLY A 11 -10.56 -9.62 -6.60
N ARG A 12 -11.15 -10.16 -7.67
CA ARG A 12 -11.19 -9.56 -9.01
C ARG A 12 -12.50 -8.81 -9.29
N ASP A 13 -13.52 -9.03 -8.44
CA ASP A 13 -14.82 -8.37 -8.57
C ASP A 13 -14.64 -6.85 -8.64
N ARG A 14 -15.51 -6.18 -9.39
CA ARG A 14 -15.45 -4.73 -9.58
C ARG A 14 -16.55 -4.01 -8.79
N GLY A 15 -16.29 -2.74 -8.48
CA GLY A 15 -17.22 -1.85 -7.80
C GLY A 15 -17.07 -1.78 -6.28
N PRO A 16 -17.82 -0.89 -5.60
CA PRO A 16 -17.61 -0.57 -4.19
C PRO A 16 -17.78 -1.77 -3.25
N ALA A 17 -18.83 -2.59 -3.47
CA ALA A 17 -19.08 -3.77 -2.65
C ALA A 17 -17.95 -4.81 -2.79
N ALA A 18 -17.36 -4.91 -3.97
CA ALA A 18 -16.21 -5.79 -4.22
C ALA A 18 -14.95 -5.31 -3.50
N LEU A 19 -14.67 -4.00 -3.54
CA LEU A 19 -13.55 -3.41 -2.80
C LEU A 19 -13.64 -3.71 -1.30
N VAL A 20 -14.81 -3.54 -0.70
CA VAL A 20 -15.02 -3.85 0.73
C VAL A 20 -14.84 -5.34 1.01
N ARG A 21 -15.39 -6.23 0.16
CA ARG A 21 -15.19 -7.68 0.30
C ARG A 21 -13.73 -8.07 0.21
N ALA A 22 -13.01 -7.54 -0.78
CA ALA A 22 -11.58 -7.76 -0.95
C ALA A 22 -10.81 -7.30 0.30
N TRP A 23 -11.13 -6.10 0.81
CA TRP A 23 -10.51 -5.56 2.02
C TRP A 23 -10.70 -6.48 3.22
N VAL A 24 -11.94 -6.91 3.49
CA VAL A 24 -12.26 -7.82 4.60
C VAL A 24 -11.53 -9.15 4.43
N GLU A 25 -11.46 -9.68 3.22
CA GLU A 25 -10.76 -10.95 2.96
C GLU A 25 -9.25 -10.83 3.12
N ILE A 26 -8.63 -9.72 2.69
CA ILE A 26 -7.20 -9.45 2.90
C ILE A 26 -6.88 -9.45 4.40
N LEU A 27 -7.69 -8.76 5.21
CA LEU A 27 -7.43 -8.65 6.65
C LEU A 27 -7.71 -9.95 7.42
N ARG A 28 -8.71 -10.74 7.00
CA ARG A 28 -9.12 -11.96 7.72
C ARG A 28 -8.48 -13.24 7.20
N ARG A 29 -8.23 -13.34 5.89
CA ARG A 29 -7.80 -14.57 5.20
C ARG A 29 -6.80 -14.26 4.06
N PRO A 30 -5.68 -13.56 4.35
CA PRO A 30 -4.78 -13.04 3.31
C PRO A 30 -4.21 -14.11 2.38
N ARG A 31 -3.84 -15.29 2.91
CA ARG A 31 -3.33 -16.41 2.08
C ARG A 31 -4.35 -16.88 1.04
N ARG A 32 -5.63 -16.96 1.44
CA ARG A 32 -6.71 -17.35 0.52
C ARG A 32 -6.88 -16.28 -0.54
N PHE A 33 -6.94 -15.02 -0.11
CA PHE A 33 -7.08 -13.88 -1.01
C PHE A 33 -5.98 -13.84 -2.07
N PHE A 34 -4.69 -13.87 -1.68
CA PHE A 34 -3.59 -13.79 -2.64
C PHE A 34 -3.56 -14.97 -3.63
N ARG A 35 -4.05 -16.15 -3.23
CA ARG A 35 -4.12 -17.32 -4.12
C ARG A 35 -5.22 -17.19 -5.19
N THR A 36 -6.29 -16.45 -4.93
CA THR A 36 -7.48 -16.41 -5.81
C THR A 36 -7.79 -15.04 -6.39
N GLY A 37 -7.32 -13.97 -5.75
CA GLY A 37 -7.59 -12.58 -6.10
C GLY A 37 -6.53 -11.93 -6.98
N VAL A 38 -5.39 -12.60 -7.20
CA VAL A 38 -4.32 -12.14 -8.09
C VAL A 38 -4.36 -12.94 -9.38
N ALA A 39 -4.39 -12.26 -10.52
CA ALA A 39 -4.40 -12.91 -11.84
C ALA A 39 -3.49 -12.16 -12.84
N PRO A 40 -2.82 -12.86 -13.77
CA PRO A 40 -2.02 -12.21 -14.80
C PRO A 40 -2.85 -11.22 -15.64
N GLY A 41 -2.32 -10.02 -15.86
CA GLY A 41 -2.96 -9.00 -16.70
C GLY A 41 -4.16 -8.23 -16.13
N ASP A 42 -4.68 -8.58 -14.94
CA ASP A 42 -5.85 -7.91 -14.34
C ASP A 42 -5.45 -6.97 -13.19
N GLN A 43 -4.62 -5.96 -13.50
CA GLN A 43 -4.08 -5.04 -12.48
C GLN A 43 -5.10 -3.98 -12.00
N ALA A 44 -6.14 -3.71 -12.78
CA ALA A 44 -7.05 -2.58 -12.53
C ALA A 44 -7.75 -2.65 -11.16
N PRO A 45 -8.29 -3.80 -10.70
CA PRO A 45 -8.87 -3.89 -9.36
C PRO A 45 -7.86 -3.57 -8.25
N GLY A 46 -6.62 -4.06 -8.38
CA GLY A 46 -5.54 -3.74 -7.44
C GLY A 46 -5.21 -2.24 -7.41
N LEU A 47 -5.04 -1.61 -8.57
CA LEU A 47 -4.74 -0.17 -8.64
C LEU A 47 -5.86 0.69 -8.03
N VAL A 48 -7.12 0.36 -8.29
CA VAL A 48 -8.27 1.06 -7.66
C VAL A 48 -8.27 0.85 -6.14
N PHE A 49 -7.95 -0.36 -5.68
CA PHE A 49 -7.83 -0.64 -4.25
C PHE A 49 -6.74 0.21 -3.60
N ALA A 50 -5.53 0.23 -4.17
CA ALA A 50 -4.42 1.05 -3.69
C ALA A 50 -4.75 2.56 -3.71
N ALA A 51 -5.34 3.06 -4.80
CA ALA A 51 -5.78 4.45 -4.89
C ALA A 51 -6.82 4.79 -3.80
N THR A 52 -7.70 3.85 -3.46
CA THR A 52 -8.68 4.01 -2.36
C THR A 52 -7.97 4.09 -1.00
N VAL A 53 -7.00 3.21 -0.72
CA VAL A 53 -6.17 3.28 0.50
C VAL A 53 -5.48 4.63 0.61
N VAL A 54 -4.78 5.05 -0.45
CA VAL A 54 -4.03 6.30 -0.47
C VAL A 54 -4.96 7.50 -0.35
N LEU A 55 -6.14 7.47 -0.98
CA LEU A 55 -7.15 8.51 -0.81
C LEU A 55 -7.53 8.69 0.67
N PHE A 56 -7.85 7.62 1.38
CA PHE A 56 -8.20 7.70 2.81
C PHE A 56 -7.02 8.16 3.67
N GLU A 57 -5.81 7.69 3.37
CA GLU A 57 -4.58 8.11 4.05
C GLU A 57 -4.33 9.62 3.90
N GLU A 58 -4.36 10.12 2.67
CA GLU A 58 -4.11 11.53 2.30
C GLU A 58 -5.19 12.45 2.87
N VAL A 59 -6.46 12.07 2.76
CA VAL A 59 -7.60 12.84 3.29
C VAL A 59 -7.55 12.91 4.81
N SER A 60 -7.20 11.80 5.47
CA SER A 60 -7.05 11.78 6.94
C SER A 60 -5.96 12.76 7.38
N ARG A 61 -4.82 12.76 6.70
CA ARG A 61 -3.73 13.71 6.98
C ARG A 61 -4.12 15.16 6.70
N TYR A 62 -4.85 15.42 5.62
CA TYR A 62 -5.39 16.75 5.34
C TYR A 62 -6.32 17.22 6.48
N ALA A 63 -7.22 16.35 6.94
CA ALA A 63 -8.13 16.63 8.04
C ALA A 63 -7.38 16.92 9.36
N VAL A 64 -6.35 16.13 9.69
CA VAL A 64 -5.46 16.35 10.85
C VAL A 64 -4.88 17.75 10.82
N VAL A 65 -4.29 18.18 9.71
CA VAL A 65 -3.70 19.52 9.60
C VAL A 65 -4.76 20.62 9.79
N LYS A 66 -5.96 20.46 9.19
CA LYS A 66 -7.03 21.46 9.36
C LYS A 66 -7.58 21.53 10.78
N LEU A 67 -7.67 20.40 11.48
CA LEU A 67 -8.10 20.35 12.88
C LEU A 67 -7.02 20.93 13.81
N ALA A 68 -5.74 20.70 13.51
CA ALA A 68 -4.63 21.30 14.25
C ALA A 68 -4.56 22.83 14.09
N GLN A 69 -4.82 23.35 12.88
CA GLN A 69 -4.94 24.80 12.64
C GLN A 69 -6.07 25.45 13.46
N ARG A 70 -7.06 24.67 13.90
CA ARG A 70 -8.16 25.12 14.78
C ARG A 70 -7.89 24.87 16.26
N GLY A 71 -6.72 24.34 16.62
CA GLY A 71 -6.36 23.99 18.00
C GLY A 71 -7.10 22.76 18.55
N LEU A 72 -7.74 21.94 17.70
CA LEU A 72 -8.54 20.79 18.13
C LEU A 72 -7.72 19.50 18.33
N LEU A 73 -6.55 19.41 17.71
CA LEU A 73 -5.62 18.28 17.87
C LEU A 73 -4.18 18.71 17.56
N SER A 74 -3.20 17.86 17.87
CA SER A 74 -1.80 18.07 17.52
C SER A 74 -1.42 17.37 16.21
N THR A 75 -0.58 18.00 15.38
CA THR A 75 0.13 17.34 14.28
C THR A 75 1.32 16.52 14.76
N GLY A 76 1.83 16.82 15.96
CA GLY A 76 2.92 16.08 16.57
C GLY A 76 2.58 14.59 16.67
N PRO A 77 3.55 13.70 16.49
CA PRO A 77 4.99 13.98 16.37
C PRO A 77 5.47 14.25 14.92
N PHE A 78 4.56 14.41 13.97
CA PHE A 78 4.93 14.52 12.56
C PHE A 78 4.92 15.97 12.08
N ASP A 79 6.06 16.39 11.51
CA ASP A 79 6.06 17.47 10.55
C ASP A 79 5.31 16.97 9.32
N TYR A 80 4.08 17.45 9.16
CA TYR A 80 3.28 17.22 7.99
C TYR A 80 3.52 18.36 7.00
N PRO A 81 4.45 18.24 6.02
CA PRO A 81 4.44 19.11 4.85
C PRO A 81 3.28 18.65 3.96
N ALA A 82 2.06 18.86 4.43
CA ALA A 82 0.88 18.29 3.81
C ALA A 82 0.29 19.25 2.79
N ILE A 83 -0.39 18.63 1.83
CA ILE A 83 -1.55 19.16 1.13
C ILE A 83 -2.43 20.10 1.99
N GLY A 84 -2.50 19.88 3.31
CA GLY A 84 -3.19 20.74 4.28
C GLY A 84 -2.72 22.21 4.34
N GLY A 85 -1.50 22.52 3.92
CA GLY A 85 -0.99 23.89 3.77
C GLY A 85 -1.41 24.56 2.45
N PHE A 86 -1.93 23.80 1.48
CA PHE A 86 -2.38 24.33 0.21
C PHE A 86 -3.77 24.97 0.29
N SER A 87 -4.06 25.85 -0.66
CA SER A 87 -5.44 26.26 -0.93
C SER A 87 -6.27 25.04 -1.38
N PRO A 88 -7.59 25.02 -1.17
CA PRO A 88 -8.42 23.84 -1.48
C PRO A 88 -8.26 23.33 -2.92
N GLY A 89 -8.16 24.25 -3.91
CA GLY A 89 -7.96 23.87 -5.31
C GLY A 89 -6.62 23.17 -5.57
N VAL A 90 -5.55 23.70 -4.99
CA VAL A 90 -4.21 23.09 -5.09
C VAL A 90 -4.16 21.76 -4.33
N ALA A 91 -4.89 21.65 -3.22
CA ALA A 91 -5.01 20.42 -2.46
C ALA A 91 -5.66 19.29 -3.27
N VAL A 92 -6.76 19.60 -3.97
CA VAL A 92 -7.45 18.65 -4.87
C VAL A 92 -6.54 18.25 -6.03
N LEU A 93 -5.84 19.21 -6.64
CA LEU A 93 -4.91 18.93 -7.74
C LEU A 93 -3.76 18.02 -7.28
N ALA A 94 -3.17 18.29 -6.11
CA ALA A 94 -2.13 17.45 -5.52
C ALA A 94 -2.64 16.03 -5.23
N LEU A 95 -3.83 15.90 -4.64
CA LEU A 95 -4.45 14.60 -4.37
C LEU A 95 -4.70 13.81 -5.66
N PHE A 96 -5.22 14.47 -6.71
CA PHE A 96 -5.40 13.86 -8.02
C PHE A 96 -4.06 13.40 -8.61
N ALA A 97 -3.01 14.24 -8.52
CA ALA A 97 -1.69 13.88 -9.00
C ALA A 97 -1.10 12.67 -8.26
N ILE A 98 -1.32 12.58 -6.95
CA ILE A 98 -0.88 11.45 -6.11
C ILE A 98 -1.60 10.16 -6.51
N LEU A 99 -2.92 10.22 -6.69
CA LEU A 99 -3.75 9.06 -7.02
C LEU A 99 -3.50 8.55 -8.45
N VAL A 100 -3.34 9.45 -9.43
CA VAL A 100 -3.30 9.09 -10.85
C VAL A 100 -1.87 8.89 -11.36
N PHE A 101 -0.88 9.58 -10.80
CA PHE A 101 0.50 9.49 -11.27
C PHE A 101 1.44 8.88 -10.23
N VAL A 102 1.52 9.45 -9.03
CA VAL A 102 2.54 9.03 -8.05
C VAL A 102 2.28 7.59 -7.61
N THR A 103 1.07 7.25 -7.17
CA THR A 103 0.73 5.91 -6.68
C THR A 103 0.95 4.84 -7.76
N PRO A 104 0.42 4.98 -8.99
CA PRO A 104 0.66 3.97 -10.03
C PRO A 104 2.13 3.89 -10.43
N ALA A 105 2.82 5.03 -10.61
CA ALA A 105 4.24 5.03 -10.99
C ALA A 105 5.11 4.35 -9.92
N THR A 106 4.91 4.70 -8.65
CA THR A 106 5.63 4.08 -7.53
C THR A 106 5.37 2.59 -7.47
N VAL A 107 4.12 2.14 -7.58
CA VAL A 107 3.78 0.71 -7.57
C VAL A 107 4.40 -0.02 -8.77
N HIS A 108 4.28 0.51 -9.99
CA HIS A 108 4.81 -0.14 -11.19
C HIS A 108 6.34 -0.23 -11.18
N LEU A 109 7.04 0.86 -10.84
CA LEU A 109 8.50 0.86 -10.77
C LEU A 109 9.00 -0.11 -9.68
N THR A 110 8.33 -0.11 -8.52
CA THR A 110 8.69 -1.02 -7.42
C THR A 110 8.38 -2.47 -7.77
N ALA A 111 7.27 -2.73 -8.46
CA ALA A 111 6.92 -4.06 -8.94
C ALA A 111 7.88 -4.57 -10.02
N ALA A 112 8.35 -3.69 -10.92
CA ALA A 112 9.37 -4.03 -11.90
C ALA A 112 10.69 -4.42 -11.18
N LEU A 113 11.12 -3.62 -10.19
CA LEU A 113 12.27 -3.95 -9.34
C LEU A 113 12.10 -5.30 -8.66
N GLN A 114 10.97 -5.55 -7.99
CA GLN A 114 10.70 -6.83 -7.34
C GLN A 114 10.73 -8.00 -8.34
N THR A 115 10.22 -7.80 -9.55
CA THR A 115 10.24 -8.83 -10.59
C THR A 115 11.67 -9.17 -11.02
N LEU A 116 12.58 -8.19 -11.04
CA LEU A 116 14.01 -8.42 -11.26
C LEU A 116 14.65 -9.18 -10.09
N LEU A 117 14.32 -8.82 -8.85
CA LEU A 117 14.83 -9.49 -7.66
C LEU A 117 14.34 -10.94 -7.52
N LEU A 118 13.21 -11.28 -8.14
CA LEU A 118 12.67 -12.65 -8.21
C LEU A 118 13.36 -13.54 -9.24
N LEU A 119 14.02 -12.96 -10.27
CA LEU A 119 14.68 -13.72 -11.34
C LEU A 119 15.57 -14.89 -10.86
N PRO A 120 16.47 -14.71 -9.88
CA PRO A 120 17.36 -15.80 -9.46
C PRO A 120 16.70 -16.85 -8.57
N VAL A 121 15.51 -16.60 -8.03
CA VAL A 121 14.92 -17.43 -6.96
C VAL A 121 13.55 -18.03 -7.29
N ALA A 122 12.90 -17.55 -8.36
CA ALA A 122 11.59 -18.01 -8.79
C ALA A 122 11.62 -18.44 -10.26
N SER A 123 11.60 -19.75 -10.50
CA SER A 123 11.60 -20.34 -11.85
C SER A 123 10.37 -19.95 -12.66
N ASP A 124 9.22 -19.79 -11.98
CA ASP A 124 7.97 -19.28 -12.53
C ASP A 124 7.52 -18.05 -11.73
N ARG A 125 8.30 -16.98 -11.85
CA ARG A 125 8.11 -15.74 -11.06
C ARG A 125 6.84 -14.96 -11.40
N GLY A 126 6.01 -15.41 -12.34
CA GLY A 126 4.90 -14.61 -12.86
C GLY A 126 5.34 -13.29 -13.50
N GLY A 127 4.38 -12.41 -13.76
CA GLY A 127 4.60 -11.11 -14.37
C GLY A 127 4.66 -9.94 -13.38
N VAL A 128 5.00 -8.76 -13.91
CA VAL A 128 4.89 -7.48 -13.20
C VAL A 128 3.44 -7.24 -12.74
N SER A 129 2.44 -7.73 -13.48
CA SER A 129 1.02 -7.57 -13.12
C SER A 129 0.63 -8.18 -11.79
N GLU A 130 1.13 -9.37 -11.50
CA GLU A 130 0.83 -10.08 -10.28
C GLU A 130 1.53 -9.37 -9.11
N THR A 131 2.78 -8.95 -9.32
CA THR A 131 3.54 -8.17 -8.33
C THR A 131 2.88 -6.84 -7.99
N VAL A 132 2.38 -6.10 -9.00
CA VAL A 132 1.60 -4.86 -8.81
C VAL A 132 0.38 -5.13 -7.92
N GLN A 133 -0.39 -6.16 -8.22
CA GLN A 133 -1.57 -6.52 -7.42
C GLN A 133 -1.21 -6.87 -5.99
N VAL A 134 -0.16 -7.66 -5.77
CA VAL A 134 0.33 -8.00 -4.43
C VAL A 134 0.64 -6.74 -3.64
N MET A 135 1.39 -5.80 -4.23
CA MET A 135 1.73 -4.53 -3.60
C MET A 135 0.47 -3.73 -3.25
N CYS A 136 -0.42 -3.56 -4.21
CA CYS A 136 -1.66 -2.80 -4.03
C CYS A 136 -2.53 -3.35 -2.88
N TYR A 137 -2.78 -4.65 -2.87
CA TYR A 137 -3.63 -5.27 -1.85
C TYR A 137 -2.95 -5.31 -0.48
N ALA A 138 -1.62 -5.43 -0.43
CA ALA A 138 -0.87 -5.36 0.82
C ALA A 138 -0.96 -3.97 1.50
N MET A 139 -1.37 -2.92 0.79
CA MET A 139 -1.61 -1.60 1.38
C MET A 139 -2.87 -1.54 2.26
N ALA A 140 -3.71 -2.58 2.28
CA ALA A 140 -4.98 -2.60 3.02
C ALA A 140 -4.97 -1.99 4.43
N PRO A 141 -4.00 -2.26 5.34
CA PRO A 141 -3.99 -1.64 6.66
C PRO A 141 -3.56 -0.17 6.64
N CYS A 142 -2.86 0.29 5.59
CA CYS A 142 -2.20 1.58 5.54
C CYS A 142 -3.15 2.78 5.34
N LEU A 143 -4.47 2.58 5.21
CA LEU A 143 -5.42 3.69 5.19
C LEU A 143 -5.32 4.55 6.47
N LEU A 144 -4.89 3.93 7.57
CA LEU A 144 -4.75 4.58 8.88
C LEU A 144 -3.40 5.27 9.06
N ALA A 145 -2.47 5.14 8.10
CA ALA A 145 -1.14 5.75 8.21
C ALA A 145 -1.19 7.30 8.22
N GLY A 146 -2.29 7.90 7.78
CA GLY A 146 -2.51 9.34 7.80
C GLY A 146 -2.77 9.91 9.20
N LEU A 147 -3.14 9.08 10.17
CA LEU A 147 -3.45 9.48 11.55
C LEU A 147 -2.19 10.01 12.28
N PRO A 148 -2.37 10.90 13.29
CA PRO A 148 -1.27 11.48 14.05
C PRO A 148 -0.85 10.57 15.21
N SER A 149 -0.54 9.30 14.93
CA SER A 149 0.04 8.35 15.89
C SER A 149 1.15 7.56 15.24
N ALA A 150 2.33 7.60 15.85
CA ALA A 150 3.48 6.86 15.37
C ALA A 150 3.32 5.35 15.58
N GLU A 151 2.71 4.95 16.69
CA GLU A 151 2.39 3.55 17.00
C GLU A 151 1.45 2.96 15.95
N VAL A 152 0.36 3.67 15.63
CA VAL A 152 -0.59 3.24 14.59
C VAL A 152 0.13 3.14 13.25
N ARG A 153 0.94 4.15 12.88
CA ARG A 153 1.66 4.14 11.60
C ARG A 153 2.67 2.99 11.52
N VAL A 154 3.47 2.73 12.58
CA VAL A 154 4.37 1.58 12.64
C VAL A 154 3.59 0.27 12.51
N LEU A 155 2.50 0.12 13.25
CA LEU A 155 1.69 -1.09 13.22
C LEU A 155 1.15 -1.38 11.81
N VAL A 156 0.52 -0.39 11.16
CA VAL A 156 -0.10 -0.62 9.85
C VAL A 156 0.91 -0.77 8.73
N THR A 157 2.06 -0.09 8.80
CA THR A 157 3.14 -0.23 7.80
C THR A 157 3.87 -1.57 7.96
N ALA A 158 4.11 -2.03 9.19
CA ALA A 158 4.64 -3.36 9.45
C ALA A 158 3.65 -4.46 9.03
N TRP A 159 2.35 -4.28 9.29
CA TRP A 159 1.32 -5.21 8.83
C TRP A 159 1.26 -5.24 7.30
N GLY A 160 1.26 -4.07 6.64
CA GLY A 160 1.29 -3.98 5.18
C GLY A 160 2.51 -4.66 4.58
N ALA A 161 3.70 -4.43 5.14
CA ALA A 161 4.92 -5.13 4.74
C ALA A 161 4.78 -6.66 4.93
N GLY A 162 4.22 -7.13 6.04
CA GLY A 162 3.95 -8.54 6.27
C GLY A 162 2.99 -9.15 5.24
N LEU A 163 1.91 -8.44 4.89
CA LEU A 163 0.98 -8.85 3.83
C LEU A 163 1.65 -8.91 2.47
N TYR A 164 2.52 -7.95 2.17
CA TYR A 164 3.30 -7.93 0.93
C TYR A 164 4.21 -9.15 0.84
N LEU A 165 5.02 -9.42 1.87
CA LEU A 165 5.91 -10.59 1.89
C LEU A 165 5.14 -11.92 1.82
N LEU A 166 4.00 -12.00 2.49
CA LEU A 166 3.09 -13.14 2.42
C LEU A 166 2.53 -13.33 1.01
N GLY A 167 2.04 -12.26 0.40
CA GLY A 167 1.50 -12.27 -0.95
C GLY A 167 2.56 -12.64 -1.98
N THR A 168 3.78 -12.10 -1.85
CA THR A 168 4.92 -12.45 -2.71
C THR A 168 5.26 -13.94 -2.62
N ALA A 169 5.31 -14.49 -1.41
CA ALA A 169 5.55 -15.93 -1.22
C ALA A 169 4.45 -16.79 -1.85
N VAL A 170 3.19 -16.40 -1.70
CA VAL A 170 2.03 -17.16 -2.21
C VAL A 170 1.92 -17.07 -3.74
N VAL A 171 2.03 -15.87 -4.30
CA VAL A 171 1.79 -15.61 -5.72
C VAL A 171 2.95 -16.08 -6.58
N HIS A 172 4.19 -15.90 -6.11
CA HIS A 172 5.39 -16.31 -6.87
C HIS A 172 5.93 -17.67 -6.43
N ASN A 173 5.19 -18.39 -5.58
CA ASN A 173 5.51 -19.74 -5.13
C ASN A 173 6.96 -19.91 -4.60
N ILE A 174 7.35 -19.01 -3.69
CA ILE A 174 8.67 -19.05 -3.02
C ILE A 174 8.52 -19.18 -1.52
N ARG A 175 9.59 -19.67 -0.86
CA ARG A 175 9.63 -19.81 0.60
C ARG A 175 9.58 -18.44 1.28
N HIS A 176 8.91 -18.34 2.42
CA HIS A 176 8.78 -17.09 3.18
C HIS A 176 10.11 -16.37 3.50
N PRO A 177 11.19 -17.06 3.92
CA PRO A 177 12.48 -16.39 4.15
C PRO A 177 13.06 -15.80 2.87
N VAL A 178 12.87 -16.46 1.73
CA VAL A 178 13.33 -15.95 0.42
C VAL A 178 12.53 -14.72 0.04
N ALA A 179 11.20 -14.76 0.20
CA ALA A 179 10.34 -13.59 -0.03
C ALA A 179 10.73 -12.40 0.85
N ALA A 180 11.09 -12.63 2.11
CA ALA A 180 11.57 -11.58 3.01
C ALA A 180 12.87 -10.93 2.51
N ILE A 181 13.82 -11.72 2.02
CA ILE A 181 15.09 -11.20 1.49
C ILE A 181 14.86 -10.37 0.22
N VAL A 182 14.21 -10.95 -0.79
CA VAL A 182 14.02 -10.25 -2.08
C VAL A 182 13.03 -9.09 -1.98
N GLY A 183 12.05 -9.20 -1.07
CA GLY A 183 11.03 -8.19 -0.83
C GLY A 183 11.46 -7.06 0.11
N ALA A 184 12.64 -7.14 0.75
CA ALA A 184 13.06 -6.15 1.73
C ALA A 184 13.14 -4.73 1.15
N VAL A 185 13.77 -4.57 -0.01
CA VAL A 185 13.94 -3.26 -0.67
C VAL A 185 12.59 -2.71 -1.15
N PRO A 186 11.74 -3.47 -1.88
CA PRO A 186 10.39 -3.03 -2.22
C PRO A 186 9.51 -2.67 -1.01
N ALA A 187 9.59 -3.46 0.07
CA ALA A 187 8.85 -3.18 1.29
C ALA A 187 9.30 -1.86 1.93
N ALA A 188 10.61 -1.59 1.94
CA ALA A 188 11.18 -0.32 2.41
C ALA A 188 10.67 0.88 1.57
N ILE A 189 10.61 0.74 0.23
CA ILE A 189 10.10 1.80 -0.64
C ILE A 189 8.62 2.10 -0.35
N ILE A 190 7.77 1.07 -0.31
CA ILE A 190 6.32 1.27 -0.19
C ILE A 190 5.93 1.62 1.26
N PHE A 191 6.28 0.77 2.22
CA PHE A 191 5.81 0.88 3.60
C PHE A 191 6.72 1.76 4.46
N GLY A 192 8.03 1.72 4.18
CA GLY A 192 9.01 2.56 4.88
C GLY A 192 8.93 4.03 4.45
N TYR A 193 9.05 4.31 3.15
CA TYR A 193 9.03 5.67 2.62
C TYR A 193 7.63 6.13 2.18
N GLY A 194 6.94 5.38 1.32
CA GLY A 194 5.63 5.77 0.77
C GLY A 194 4.59 6.05 1.85
N PHE A 195 4.42 5.12 2.79
CA PHE A 195 3.56 5.28 3.97
C PHE A 195 4.29 5.82 5.20
N ARG A 196 5.55 6.23 5.07
CA ARG A 196 6.36 6.87 6.11
C ARG A 196 6.52 6.04 7.40
N GLY A 197 6.57 4.71 7.27
CA GLY A 197 6.82 3.81 8.39
C GLY A 197 8.17 4.06 9.07
N PHE A 198 9.23 4.37 8.29
CA PHE A 198 10.55 4.67 8.87
C PHE A 198 10.56 5.95 9.71
N GLN A 199 9.83 6.99 9.28
CA GLN A 199 9.67 8.21 10.07
C GLN A 199 8.95 7.91 11.40
N ALA A 200 7.93 7.05 11.38
CA ALA A 200 7.24 6.68 12.61
C ALA A 200 8.13 5.86 13.56
N VAL A 201 8.96 4.96 13.03
CA VAL A 201 9.95 4.24 13.84
C VAL A 201 10.97 5.21 14.45
N SER A 202 11.49 6.17 13.68
CA SER A 202 12.48 7.13 14.21
C SER A 202 11.89 8.02 15.31
N VAL A 203 10.62 8.40 15.18
CA VAL A 203 9.89 9.13 16.23
C VAL A 203 9.81 8.30 17.51
N LEU A 204 9.34 7.05 17.42
CA LEU A 204 9.22 6.20 18.61
C LEU A 204 10.59 5.91 19.23
N ALA A 205 11.63 5.68 18.41
CA ALA A 205 12.98 5.48 18.92
C ALA A 205 13.48 6.68 19.73
N ALA A 206 13.27 7.91 19.22
CA ALA A 206 13.61 9.13 19.93
C ALA A 206 12.80 9.31 21.23
N ASP A 207 11.49 9.02 21.19
CA ASP A 207 10.60 9.13 22.36
C ASP A 207 10.95 8.10 23.46
N TYR A 208 11.44 6.92 23.09
CA TYR A 208 11.88 5.87 24.02
C TYR A 208 13.39 5.90 24.35
N GLY A 209 14.14 6.88 23.83
CA GLY A 209 15.55 7.10 24.20
C GLY A 209 16.56 6.13 23.57
N PHE A 210 16.29 5.63 22.36
CA PHE A 210 17.21 4.82 21.57
C PHE A 210 18.00 5.63 20.53
#